data_AF-A0A0F9E9S9-F1
#
_entry.id   AF-A0A0F9E9S9-F1
#
_cell.length_a   1.000
_cell.length_b   1.000
_cell.length_c   1.000
_cell.angle_alpha   90.00
_cell.angle_beta   90.00
_cell.angle_gamma   90.00
#
_symmetry.space_group_name_H-M   'P 1'
#
loop_
_entity.id
_entity.type
_entity.pdbx_description
1 polymer ?
#
loop_
_entity_poly.entity_id
_entity_poly.type
_entity_poly.pdbx_seq_one_letter_code
_entity_poly.pdbx_strand_id
1 'polypeptide(L)'
;MPIKGLSDTFRLPRAGIIRLGTRKKTDKPCPADCKKDKKCRLCLGTGFFQRPKEEEFFVCPDIVKETYGEQPKELVIMFPVENELILFPQWYKMYGRDTLLCRGDGIEGTYWDFDKGDFMKRECPCPFLEKKKCKGVGVLQFLLPEIKEAVG
;
A
#
# COMPACT_ATOMS: atom_id res chain seq x y z
N MET A 1 -9.36 32.06 -8.67
CA MET A 1 -10.12 30.90 -8.17
C MET A 1 -10.40 29.97 -9.33
N PRO A 2 -10.15 28.66 -9.20
CA PRO A 2 -10.59 27.69 -10.20
C PRO A 2 -12.11 27.74 -10.40
N ILE A 3 -12.59 27.27 -11.57
CA ILE A 3 -14.02 27.24 -11.90
C ILE A 3 -14.73 26.24 -10.98
N LYS A 4 -15.71 26.73 -10.21
CA LYS A 4 -16.54 25.90 -9.32
C LYS A 4 -17.21 24.78 -10.11
N GLY A 5 -17.08 23.55 -9.63
CA GLY A 5 -17.68 22.37 -10.26
C GLY A 5 -16.91 21.78 -11.44
N LEU A 6 -15.93 22.49 -12.03
CA LEU A 6 -15.05 21.91 -13.06
C LEU A 6 -13.83 21.25 -12.42
N SER A 7 -13.15 21.94 -11.51
CA SER A 7 -11.98 21.40 -10.82
C SER A 7 -12.30 20.24 -9.88
N ASP A 8 -13.57 20.05 -9.53
CA ASP A 8 -14.04 18.93 -8.70
C ASP A 8 -14.30 17.65 -9.49
N THR A 9 -14.36 17.74 -10.83
CA THR A 9 -14.75 16.61 -11.72
C THR A 9 -13.57 15.78 -12.20
N PHE A 10 -12.38 16.37 -12.34
CA PHE A 10 -11.21 15.64 -12.83
C PHE A 10 -10.47 14.92 -11.70
N ARG A 11 -10.63 13.60 -11.62
CA ARG A 11 -9.81 12.75 -10.76
C ARG A 11 -8.93 11.89 -11.64
N LEU A 12 -7.62 11.94 -11.40
CA LEU A 12 -6.69 11.02 -12.05
C LEU A 12 -7.04 9.59 -11.62
N PRO A 13 -7.35 8.71 -12.58
CA PRO A 13 -7.77 7.35 -12.28
C PRO A 13 -6.61 6.52 -11.74
N ARG A 14 -6.92 5.62 -10.79
CA ARG A 14 -5.90 4.83 -10.09
C ARG A 14 -5.69 3.49 -10.79
N ALA A 15 -4.61 3.39 -11.57
CA ALA A 15 -4.23 2.15 -12.27
C ALA A 15 -3.87 0.97 -11.34
N GLY A 16 -3.54 1.22 -10.07
CA GLY A 16 -3.35 0.18 -9.06
C GLY A 16 -2.15 0.41 -8.14
N ILE A 17 -1.44 -0.67 -7.82
CA ILE A 17 -0.23 -0.66 -6.99
C ILE A 17 0.82 -1.53 -7.69
N ILE A 18 1.99 -0.95 -7.93
CA ILE A 18 3.17 -1.67 -8.44
C ILE A 18 4.00 -2.17 -7.26
N ARG A 19 4.51 -3.40 -7.33
CA ARG A 19 5.33 -4.01 -6.27
C ARG A 19 6.70 -4.43 -6.82
N LEU A 20 7.71 -4.42 -5.95
CA LEU A 20 9.09 -4.85 -6.26
C LEU A 20 9.33 -6.36 -6.05
N GLY A 21 8.29 -7.12 -5.76
CA GLY A 21 8.47 -8.52 -5.41
C GLY A 21 7.17 -9.31 -5.29
N THR A 22 7.33 -10.62 -5.38
CA THR A 22 6.24 -11.58 -5.24
C THR A 22 6.26 -12.24 -3.87
N ARG A 23 5.18 -12.92 -3.51
CA ARG A 23 5.17 -13.81 -2.35
C ARG A 23 5.55 -15.21 -2.81
N LYS A 24 6.67 -15.74 -2.32
CA LYS A 24 7.09 -17.12 -2.60
C LYS A 24 6.81 -18.02 -1.41
N LYS A 25 6.36 -19.23 -1.73
CA LYS A 25 6.14 -20.32 -0.78
C LYS A 25 7.48 -20.74 -0.17
N THR A 26 7.46 -21.00 1.13
CA THR A 26 8.58 -21.61 1.86
C THR A 26 8.21 -23.03 2.29
N ASP A 27 9.18 -23.81 2.76
CA ASP A 27 8.94 -25.17 3.26
C ASP A 27 8.31 -25.18 4.66
N LYS A 28 8.25 -24.01 5.33
CA LYS A 28 7.67 -23.90 6.67
C LYS A 28 6.15 -23.99 6.61
N PRO A 29 5.49 -24.77 7.49
CA PRO A 29 4.03 -24.80 7.58
C PRO A 29 3.50 -23.42 8.00
N CYS A 30 2.24 -23.15 7.68
CA CYS A 30 1.63 -21.87 8.03
C CYS A 30 1.55 -21.69 9.57
N PRO A 31 2.12 -20.62 10.16
CA PRO A 31 2.12 -20.39 11.61
C PRO A 31 0.74 -20.19 12.24
N ALA A 32 -0.27 -19.95 11.42
CA ALA A 32 -1.63 -19.69 11.88
C ALA A 32 -2.50 -20.97 11.88
N ASP A 33 -1.93 -22.14 11.58
CA ASP A 33 -2.63 -23.43 11.44
C ASP A 33 -3.92 -23.33 10.62
N CYS A 34 -3.92 -22.45 9.62
CA CYS A 34 -5.10 -22.21 8.82
C CYS A 34 -5.31 -23.42 7.90
N LYS A 35 -6.52 -24.02 7.95
CA LYS A 35 -6.97 -25.20 7.18
C LYS A 35 -7.02 -24.94 5.66
N LYS A 36 -5.91 -24.49 5.07
CA LYS A 36 -5.78 -24.14 3.64
C LYS A 36 -6.84 -23.14 3.15
N ASP A 37 -7.29 -22.24 4.03
CA ASP A 37 -8.18 -21.16 3.62
C ASP A 37 -7.43 -20.18 2.70
N LYS A 38 -7.98 -19.93 1.50
CA LYS A 38 -7.44 -18.96 0.54
C LYS A 38 -7.37 -17.54 1.13
N LYS A 39 -8.15 -17.23 2.16
CA LYS A 39 -8.11 -15.93 2.89
C LYS A 39 -6.89 -15.78 3.80
N CYS A 40 -6.15 -16.85 4.08
CA CYS A 40 -5.02 -16.82 5.01
C CYS A 40 -3.84 -16.02 4.42
N ARG A 41 -3.63 -14.78 4.86
CA ARG A 41 -2.55 -13.87 4.37
C ARG A 41 -1.13 -14.40 4.53
N LEU A 42 -0.92 -15.45 5.33
CA LEU A 42 0.40 -16.05 5.52
C LEU A 42 0.67 -17.20 4.55
N CYS A 43 -0.34 -17.92 4.06
CA CYS A 43 -0.15 -19.06 3.15
C CYS A 43 -0.91 -18.97 1.82
N LEU A 44 -1.84 -18.02 1.68
CA LEU A 44 -2.76 -17.85 0.56
C LEU A 44 -3.43 -19.17 0.12
N GLY A 45 -3.89 -19.97 1.08
CA GLY A 45 -4.53 -21.26 0.83
C GLY A 45 -3.59 -22.41 0.48
N THR A 46 -2.27 -22.19 0.41
CA THR A 46 -1.30 -23.26 0.09
C THR A 46 -0.98 -24.16 1.28
N GLY A 47 -1.28 -23.71 2.51
CA GLY A 47 -0.89 -24.40 3.76
C GLY A 47 0.55 -24.15 4.22
N PHE A 48 1.36 -23.46 3.41
CA PHE A 48 2.76 -23.16 3.69
C PHE A 48 3.00 -21.66 3.82
N PHE A 49 3.91 -21.27 4.71
CA PHE A 49 4.25 -19.87 4.93
C PHE A 49 4.84 -19.24 3.67
N GLN A 50 4.35 -18.06 3.31
CA GLN A 50 4.84 -17.27 2.19
C GLN A 50 5.66 -16.08 2.69
N ARG A 51 6.83 -15.89 2.09
CA ARG A 51 7.67 -14.71 2.33
C ARG A 51 7.72 -13.83 1.09
N PRO A 52 7.81 -12.50 1.26
CA PRO A 52 8.17 -11.61 0.17
C PRO A 52 9.54 -12.03 -0.37
N LYS A 53 9.66 -12.18 -1.68
CA LYS A 53 10.92 -12.29 -2.39
C LYS A 53 10.98 -11.12 -3.37
N GLU A 54 12.10 -10.42 -3.34
CA GLU A 54 12.44 -9.42 -4.34
C GLU A 54 12.57 -10.10 -5.71
N GLU A 55 12.03 -9.45 -6.74
CA GLU A 55 12.19 -9.89 -8.12
C GLU A 55 12.94 -8.80 -8.90
N GLU A 56 13.56 -9.18 -10.01
CA GLU A 56 14.25 -8.23 -10.90
C GLU A 56 13.29 -7.40 -11.77
N PHE A 57 11.98 -7.65 -11.66
CA PHE A 57 10.95 -7.01 -12.45
C PHE A 57 9.82 -6.51 -11.55
N PHE A 58 9.08 -5.53 -12.06
CA PHE A 58 7.93 -4.97 -11.37
C PHE A 58 6.72 -5.91 -11.49
N VAL A 59 6.08 -6.18 -10.36
CA VAL A 59 4.77 -6.84 -10.34
C VAL A 59 3.70 -5.78 -10.53
N CYS A 60 3.24 -5.69 -11.78
CA CYS A 60 2.34 -4.65 -12.27
C CYS A 60 0.87 -5.13 -12.32
N PRO A 61 -0.12 -4.22 -12.18
CA PRO A 61 -1.51 -4.47 -12.55
C PRO A 61 -1.66 -4.73 -14.06
N ASP A 62 -2.76 -5.38 -14.48
CA ASP A 62 -2.97 -5.82 -15.87
C ASP A 62 -2.92 -4.65 -16.87
N ILE A 63 -3.54 -3.52 -16.56
CA ILE A 63 -3.47 -2.27 -17.36
C ILE A 63 -2.02 -1.81 -17.64
N VAL A 64 -1.11 -1.99 -16.68
CA VAL A 64 0.30 -1.61 -16.86
C VAL A 64 1.02 -2.66 -17.70
N LYS A 65 0.67 -3.95 -17.53
CA LYS A 65 1.25 -5.05 -18.30
C LYS A 65 0.88 -5.01 -19.77
N GLU A 66 -0.29 -4.49 -20.11
CA GLU A 66 -0.70 -4.30 -21.52
C GLU A 66 0.25 -3.37 -22.28
N THR A 67 0.86 -2.40 -21.58
CA THR A 67 1.79 -1.45 -22.19
C THR A 67 3.26 -1.88 -22.03
N TYR A 68 3.64 -2.37 -20.84
CA TYR A 68 5.05 -2.66 -20.49
C TYR A 68 5.41 -4.15 -20.53
N GLY A 69 4.45 -5.05 -20.77
CA GLY A 69 4.62 -6.49 -20.71
C GLY A 69 4.45 -7.10 -19.31
N GLU A 70 4.58 -8.43 -19.20
CA GLU A 70 4.33 -9.17 -17.94
C GLU A 70 5.39 -8.94 -16.85
N GLN A 71 6.64 -8.69 -17.24
CA GLN A 71 7.79 -8.60 -16.34
C GLN A 71 8.69 -7.40 -16.70
N PRO A 72 8.16 -6.16 -16.65
CA PRO A 72 8.96 -4.99 -16.99
C PRO A 72 10.02 -4.74 -15.92
N LYS A 73 11.23 -4.39 -16.34
CA LYS A 73 12.34 -4.01 -15.45
C LYS A 73 12.50 -2.48 -15.33
N GLU A 74 11.88 -1.73 -16.23
CA GLU A 74 11.94 -0.27 -16.32
C GLU A 74 10.55 0.29 -16.61
N LEU A 75 10.24 1.46 -16.07
CA LEU A 75 8.98 2.16 -16.26
C LEU A 75 9.26 3.65 -16.49
N VAL A 76 8.63 4.23 -17.51
CA VAL A 76 8.63 5.67 -17.71
C VAL A 76 7.59 6.27 -16.77
N ILE A 77 8.04 7.10 -15.83
CA ILE A 77 7.17 7.73 -14.83
C ILE A 77 7.18 9.24 -14.96
N MET A 78 6.09 9.88 -14.53
CA MET A 78 5.97 11.32 -14.40
C MET A 78 5.42 11.67 -13.02
N PHE A 79 6.02 12.65 -12.35
CA PHE A 79 5.50 13.16 -11.09
C PHE A 79 4.44 14.25 -11.35
N PRO A 80 3.23 14.13 -10.78
CA PRO A 80 2.15 15.09 -11.03
C PRO A 80 2.41 16.46 -10.37
N VAL A 81 3.23 16.49 -9.31
CA VAL A 81 3.58 17.68 -8.53
C VAL A 81 4.99 17.51 -7.97
N GLU A 82 5.70 18.63 -7.74
CA GLU A 82 7.04 18.62 -7.13
C GLU A 82 7.02 18.58 -5.59
N ASN A 83 5.83 18.70 -4.97
CA ASN A 83 5.71 18.68 -3.52
C ASN A 83 5.83 17.24 -2.99
N GLU A 84 6.95 16.94 -2.32
CA GLU A 84 7.25 15.62 -1.75
C GLU A 84 6.22 15.13 -0.73
N LEU A 85 5.57 16.02 0.03
CA LEU A 85 4.55 15.64 1.01
C LEU A 85 3.27 15.10 0.34
N ILE A 86 3.04 15.48 -0.92
CA ILE A 86 1.94 14.99 -1.75
C ILE A 86 2.41 13.78 -2.57
N LEU A 87 3.62 13.85 -3.13
CA LEU A 87 4.17 12.83 -4.03
C LEU A 87 4.56 11.54 -3.30
N PHE A 88 5.19 11.68 -2.14
CA PHE A 88 5.69 10.58 -1.33
C PHE A 88 5.33 10.76 0.15
N PRO A 89 4.03 10.78 0.49
CA PRO A 89 3.59 10.89 1.87
C PRO A 89 4.12 9.73 2.72
N GLN A 90 4.88 10.09 3.76
CA GLN A 90 5.41 9.17 4.75
C GLN A 90 4.64 9.33 6.06
N TRP A 91 4.15 8.20 6.60
CA TRP A 91 3.38 8.19 7.83
C TRP A 91 3.79 7.02 8.70
N TYR A 92 3.69 7.19 10.02
CA TYR A 92 3.64 6.06 10.93
C TYR A 92 2.27 5.40 10.81
N LYS A 93 2.24 4.12 10.45
CA LYS A 93 1.01 3.35 10.31
C LYS A 93 1.05 2.08 11.14
N MET A 94 -0.05 1.82 11.84
CA MET A 94 -0.32 0.55 12.51
C MET A 94 -1.49 -0.11 11.82
N TYR A 95 -1.29 -1.34 11.35
CA TYR A 95 -2.33 -2.14 10.71
C TYR A 95 -2.76 -3.27 11.64
N GLY A 96 -4.06 -3.51 11.71
CA GLY A 96 -4.62 -4.73 12.27
C GLY A 96 -4.56 -5.86 11.25
N ARG A 97 -5.53 -6.77 11.30
CA ARG A 97 -5.60 -7.90 10.36
C ARG A 97 -5.84 -7.43 8.93
N ASP A 98 -6.84 -6.57 8.73
CA ASP A 98 -7.25 -6.08 7.40
C ASP A 98 -7.51 -4.56 7.37
N THR A 99 -7.46 -3.87 8.51
CA THR A 99 -7.79 -2.45 8.62
C THR A 99 -6.62 -1.61 9.13
N LEU A 100 -6.63 -0.32 8.81
CA LEU A 100 -5.71 0.66 9.38
C LEU A 100 -6.21 1.02 10.78
N LEU A 101 -5.40 0.74 11.80
CA LEU A 101 -5.74 1.03 13.20
C LEU A 101 -5.15 2.35 13.68
N CYS A 102 -4.05 2.83 13.08
CA CYS A 102 -3.50 4.13 13.42
C CYS A 102 -2.73 4.73 12.25
N ARG A 103 -2.82 6.05 12.12
CA ARG A 103 -1.97 6.91 11.27
C ARG A 103 -1.45 8.07 12.12
N GLY A 104 -0.16 8.35 12.06
CA GLY A 104 0.45 9.51 12.71
C GLY A 104 1.61 10.08 11.93
N ASP A 105 1.91 11.35 12.19
CA ASP A 105 2.97 12.13 11.53
C ASP A 105 4.26 12.25 12.36
N GLY A 106 4.26 11.72 13.59
CA GLY A 106 5.37 11.86 14.53
C GLY A 106 5.23 13.06 15.47
N ILE A 107 4.08 13.73 15.47
CA ILE A 107 3.64 14.67 16.51
C ILE A 107 2.30 14.20 17.09
N GLU A 108 1.30 13.99 16.23
CA GLU A 108 -0.01 13.47 16.59
C GLU A 108 -0.35 12.20 15.79
N GLY A 109 -1.15 11.34 16.39
CA GLY A 109 -1.66 10.13 15.77
C GLY A 109 -3.16 10.01 15.97
N THR A 110 -3.87 9.66 14.91
CA THR A 110 -5.26 9.22 14.99
C THR A 110 -5.27 7.69 15.05
N TYR A 111 -5.96 7.10 16.01
CA TYR A 111 -6.03 5.65 16.21
C TYR A 111 -7.46 5.18 16.47
N TRP A 112 -7.79 3.96 16.05
CA TRP A 112 -9.06 3.31 16.33
C TRP A 112 -9.06 2.75 17.75
N ASP A 113 -9.96 3.25 18.59
CA ASP A 113 -10.17 2.76 19.94
C ASP A 113 -11.28 1.70 19.92
N PHE A 114 -10.94 0.46 20.28
CA PHE A 114 -11.89 -0.66 20.23
C PHE A 114 -12.96 -0.58 21.31
N ASP A 115 -12.68 0.08 22.44
CA ASP A 115 -13.63 0.21 23.55
C ASP A 115 -14.64 1.31 23.26
N LYS A 116 -14.19 2.42 22.66
CA LYS A 116 -15.07 3.54 22.29
C LYS A 116 -15.72 3.38 20.92
N GLY A 117 -15.16 2.55 20.04
CA GLY A 117 -15.65 2.35 18.68
C GLY A 117 -15.48 3.57 17.77
N ASP A 118 -14.49 4.42 18.04
CA ASP A 118 -14.25 5.65 17.27
C ASP A 118 -12.74 5.95 17.14
N PHE A 119 -12.40 6.87 16.25
CA PHE A 119 -11.05 7.38 16.08
C PHE A 119 -10.72 8.45 17.13
N MET A 120 -9.71 8.14 17.94
CA MET A 120 -9.20 9.02 18.98
C MET A 120 -7.83 9.58 18.59
N LYS A 121 -7.47 10.73 19.17
CA LYS A 121 -6.13 11.31 19.05
C LYS A 121 -5.20 10.80 20.16
N ARG A 122 -3.91 10.73 19.86
CA ARG A 122 -2.83 10.48 20.81
C ARG A 122 -1.54 11.15 20.35
N GLU A 123 -0.58 11.26 21.25
CA GLU A 123 0.78 11.68 20.91
C GLU A 123 1.47 10.63 20.04
N CYS A 124 2.26 11.10 19.08
CA CYS A 124 3.09 10.32 18.18
C CYS A 124 4.50 10.92 18.19
N PRO A 125 5.60 10.14 18.15
CA PRO A 125 5.66 8.67 18.22
C PRO A 125 5.17 8.13 19.57
N CYS A 126 4.71 6.88 19.58
CA CYS A 126 4.17 6.22 20.76
C CYS A 126 4.88 4.87 20.98
N PRO A 127 4.72 4.22 22.14
CA PRO A 127 5.42 2.96 22.46
C PRO A 127 5.16 1.80 21.47
N PHE A 128 4.12 1.89 20.64
CA PHE A 128 3.86 0.89 19.58
C PHE A 128 4.89 0.90 18.46
N LEU A 129 5.62 2.01 18.26
CA LEU A 129 6.71 2.10 17.30
C LEU A 129 7.89 1.24 17.75
N GLU A 130 8.32 1.38 19.00
CA GLU A 130 9.40 0.59 19.61
C GLU A 130 9.05 -0.91 19.65
N LYS A 131 7.80 -1.25 19.95
CA LYS A 131 7.28 -2.62 19.94
C LYS A 131 7.13 -3.22 18.54
N LYS A 132 7.56 -2.53 17.47
CA LYS A 132 7.45 -2.94 16.05
C LYS A 132 6.03 -3.28 15.60
N LYS A 133 5.01 -2.76 16.29
CA LYS A 133 3.59 -2.88 15.89
C LYS A 133 3.20 -1.74 14.93
N CYS A 134 3.78 -0.57 15.11
CA CYS A 134 3.72 0.55 14.19
C CYS A 134 5.00 0.62 13.35
N LYS A 135 4.92 1.10 12.11
CA LYS A 135 6.07 1.25 11.21
C LYS A 135 5.93 2.47 10.30
N GLY A 136 7.06 3.02 9.87
CA GLY A 136 7.09 4.02 8.80
C GLY A 136 6.65 3.40 7.48
N VAL A 137 5.69 4.04 6.81
CA VAL A 137 5.19 3.62 5.49
C VAL A 137 5.14 4.84 4.59
N GLY A 138 5.96 4.83 3.54
CA GLY A 138 5.87 5.75 2.41
C GLY A 138 5.01 5.16 1.29
N VAL A 139 4.25 6.00 0.61
CA VAL A 139 3.51 5.63 -0.60
C VAL A 139 3.94 6.58 -1.71
N LEU A 140 4.76 6.10 -2.66
CA LEU A 140 5.18 6.91 -3.79
C LEU A 140 4.07 6.90 -4.85
N GLN A 141 3.63 8.09 -5.25
CA GLN A 141 2.60 8.28 -6.26
C GLN A 141 3.24 8.87 -7.51
N PHE A 142 2.95 8.29 -8.66
CA PHE A 142 3.43 8.76 -9.96
C PHE A 142 2.42 8.42 -11.04
N LEU A 143 2.56 9.07 -12.18
CA LEU A 143 1.78 8.83 -13.38
C LEU A 143 2.59 7.99 -14.37
N LEU A 144 1.88 7.21 -15.16
CA LEU A 144 2.43 6.42 -16.26
C LEU A 144 1.93 7.06 -17.56
N PRO A 145 2.71 7.96 -18.17
CA PRO A 145 2.25 8.77 -19.31
C PRO A 145 1.98 7.95 -20.58
N GLU A 146 2.55 6.76 -20.70
CA GLU A 146 2.38 5.88 -21.86
C GLU A 146 1.07 5.08 -21.80
N ILE A 147 0.40 5.05 -20.64
CA ILE A 147 -0.89 4.37 -20.46
C ILE A 147 -2.01 5.34 -20.82
N LYS A 148 -2.68 5.09 -21.94
CA LYS A 148 -3.70 5.96 -22.51
C LYS A 148 -5.06 5.87 -21.80
N GLU A 149 -5.31 4.78 -21.08
CA GLU A 149 -6.63 4.44 -20.56
C GLU A 149 -6.57 3.98 -19.10
N ALA A 150 -6.15 4.85 -18.20
CA ALA A 150 -6.63 4.67 -16.83
C ALA A 150 -8.12 5.08 -16.87
N VAL A 151 -9.02 4.14 -17.13
CA VAL A 151 -10.47 4.37 -17.00
C VAL A 151 -10.82 4.05 -15.54
N GLY A 152 -11.45 5.02 -14.87
CA GLY A 152 -11.88 4.91 -13.47
C GLY A 152 -13.02 3.94 -13.27
#